data_AF-A0A3D6DWS5-F1
#
_entry.id   AF-A0A3D6DWS5-F1
#
_cell.length_a   1.000
_cell.length_b   1.000
_cell.length_c   1.000
_cell.angle_alpha   90.00
_cell.angle_beta   90.00
_cell.angle_gamma   90.00
#
_symmetry.space_group_name_H-M   'P 1'
#
loop_
_entity.id
_entity.type
_entity.pdbx_description
1 polymer ?
#
loop_
_entity_poly.entity_id
_entity_poly.type
_entity_poly.pdbx_seq_one_letter_code
_entity_poly.pdbx_strand_id
1 'polypeptide(L)'
;MIIRALLLTLLLASCADNLLVGFGEDTNYLTFDHANSEQVIADVRARAEKLCKQRKQVAIKTASVCSLARCTTDYQCVDREEVIKDGL
;
A
#
# COMPACT_ATOMS: atom_id res chain seq x y z
N MET A 1 1.52 6.63 -36.47
CA MET A 1 2.35 5.57 -35.86
C MET A 1 2.97 5.96 -34.52
N ILE A 2 3.05 7.25 -34.16
CA ILE A 2 3.63 7.73 -32.88
C ILE A 2 2.74 7.42 -31.66
N ILE A 3 1.41 7.43 -31.82
CA ILE A 3 0.45 7.23 -30.71
C ILE A 3 0.54 5.81 -30.11
N ARG A 4 0.84 4.79 -30.93
CA ARG A 4 0.96 3.40 -30.44
C ARG A 4 2.21 3.19 -29.58
N ALA A 5 3.30 3.89 -29.86
CA ALA A 5 4.53 3.77 -29.09
C ALA A 5 4.40 4.38 -27.68
N LEU A 6 3.61 5.46 -27.53
CA LEU A 6 3.35 6.10 -26.23
C LEU A 6 2.47 5.26 -25.29
N LEU A 7 1.57 4.42 -25.82
CA LEU A 7 0.74 3.53 -24.98
C LEU A 7 1.58 2.40 -24.35
N LEU A 8 2.61 1.92 -25.05
CA LEU A 8 3.46 0.84 -24.58
C LEU A 8 4.39 1.26 -23.43
N THR A 9 4.82 2.53 -23.39
CA THR A 9 5.66 3.04 -22.28
C THR A 9 4.87 3.26 -20.99
N LEU A 10 3.57 3.58 -21.06
CA LEU A 10 2.72 3.69 -19.85
C LEU A 10 2.45 2.33 -19.19
N LEU A 11 2.40 1.25 -19.97
CA LEU A 11 2.09 -0.10 -19.45
C LEU A 11 3.26 -0.72 -18.67
N LEU A 12 4.49 -0.27 -18.90
CA LEU A 12 5.71 -0.82 -18.28
C LEU A 12 6.06 -0.17 -16.93
N ALA A 13 5.42 0.94 -16.56
CA ALA A 13 5.65 1.61 -15.29
C ALA A 13 4.89 0.97 -14.10
N SER A 14 4.01 -0.02 -14.35
CA SER A 14 3.17 -0.62 -13.31
C SER A 14 3.89 -1.67 -12.44
N CYS A 15 5.16 -2.00 -12.73
CA CYS A 15 5.99 -2.78 -11.82
C CYS A 15 6.66 -1.85 -10.80
N ALA A 16 5.87 -1.03 -10.09
CA ALA A 16 6.39 -0.37 -8.91
C ALA A 16 6.61 -1.47 -7.86
N ASP A 17 7.88 -1.69 -7.50
CA ASP A 17 8.34 -2.58 -6.43
C ASP A 17 7.82 -2.11 -5.07
N ASN A 18 6.51 -2.24 -4.86
CA ASN A 18 5.80 -2.06 -3.61
C ASN A 18 5.76 -3.42 -2.92
N LEU A 19 6.95 -3.89 -2.53
CA LEU A 19 7.12 -5.23 -2.00
C LEU A 19 6.35 -5.30 -0.67
N LEU A 20 5.41 -6.25 -0.59
CA LEU A 20 4.81 -6.64 0.69
C LEU A 20 5.87 -7.50 1.38
N VAL A 21 6.53 -6.94 2.38
CA VAL A 21 7.73 -7.54 3.00
C VAL A 21 7.37 -8.37 4.23
N GLY A 22 6.18 -8.16 4.79
CA GLY A 22 5.62 -8.95 5.87
C GLY A 22 4.13 -9.19 5.67
N PHE A 23 3.75 -10.46 5.60
CA PHE A 23 2.37 -10.94 5.60
C PHE A 23 2.35 -12.25 6.40
N GLY A 24 1.78 -12.22 7.60
CA GLY A 24 1.35 -13.43 8.29
C GLY A 24 -0.14 -13.63 8.04
N GLU A 25 -0.57 -14.83 7.70
CA GLU A 25 -2.02 -15.13 7.70
C GLU A 25 -2.61 -14.95 9.11
N ASP A 26 -1.78 -15.17 10.14
CA ASP A 26 -2.11 -15.01 11.56
C ASP A 26 -1.86 -13.59 12.09
N THR A 27 -1.36 -12.67 11.26
CA THR A 27 -1.15 -11.28 11.66
C THR A 27 -2.07 -10.34 10.91
N ASN A 28 -2.57 -9.33 11.61
CA ASN A 28 -3.34 -8.26 11.01
C ASN A 28 -2.45 -7.14 10.44
N TYR A 29 -1.14 -7.36 10.34
CA TYR A 29 -0.14 -6.36 9.95
C TYR A 29 0.26 -6.52 8.49
N LEU A 30 0.43 -5.39 7.79
CA LEU A 30 0.95 -5.32 6.43
C LEU A 30 2.11 -4.32 6.41
N THR A 31 3.30 -4.77 6.01
CA THR A 31 4.49 -3.91 5.89
C THR A 31 4.90 -3.79 4.43
N PHE A 32 5.08 -2.56 3.96
CA PHE A 32 5.47 -2.25 2.59
C PHE A 32 6.76 -1.45 2.55
N ASP A 33 7.73 -1.93 1.78
CA ASP A 33 8.86 -1.11 1.35
C ASP A 33 8.57 -0.52 -0.02
N HIS A 34 8.72 0.78 -0.16
CA HIS A 34 8.37 1.49 -1.38
C HIS A 34 9.24 2.73 -1.61
N ALA A 35 9.23 3.29 -2.81
CA ALA A 35 9.93 4.55 -3.10
C ALA A 35 9.25 5.72 -2.36
N ASN A 36 10.03 6.72 -1.96
CA ASN A 36 9.50 7.96 -1.38
C ASN A 36 9.00 8.90 -2.50
N SER A 37 7.86 8.55 -3.10
CA SER A 37 7.16 9.38 -4.08
C SER A 37 5.66 9.34 -3.83
N GLU A 38 4.97 10.45 -4.10
CA GLU A 38 3.53 10.58 -3.82
C GLU A 38 2.70 9.52 -4.55
N GLN A 39 3.03 9.25 -5.81
CA GLN A 39 2.37 8.22 -6.60
C GLN A 39 2.50 6.84 -5.95
N VAL A 40 3.72 6.48 -5.53
CA VAL A 40 4.00 5.17 -4.94
C VAL A 40 3.36 5.04 -3.55
N ILE A 41 3.34 6.12 -2.77
CA ILE A 41 2.64 6.17 -1.48
C ILE A 41 1.13 5.93 -1.67
N ALA A 42 0.51 6.53 -2.70
CA ALA A 42 -0.89 6.31 -3.01
C ALA A 42 -1.17 4.87 -3.43
N ASP A 43 -0.29 4.27 -4.24
CA ASP A 43 -0.42 2.88 -4.68
C ASP A 43 -0.31 1.90 -3.50
N VAL A 44 0.62 2.14 -2.57
CA VAL A 44 0.76 1.34 -1.34
C VAL A 44 -0.49 1.42 -0.48
N ARG A 45 -1.06 2.62 -0.31
CA ARG A 45 -2.33 2.78 0.42
C ARG A 45 -3.46 1.98 -0.24
N ALA A 46 -3.66 2.15 -1.54
CA ALA A 46 -4.72 1.44 -2.27
C ALA A 46 -4.53 -0.08 -2.19
N ARG A 47 -3.27 -0.55 -2.18
CA ARG A 47 -2.94 -1.96 -2.01
C ARG A 47 -3.28 -2.47 -0.61
N ALA A 48 -2.91 -1.73 0.44
CA ALA A 48 -3.26 -2.07 1.82
C ALA A 48 -4.79 -2.14 2.02
N GLU A 49 -5.52 -1.14 1.54
CA GLU A 49 -6.99 -1.09 1.57
C GLU A 49 -7.61 -2.30 0.85
N LYS A 50 -7.10 -2.64 -0.34
CA LYS A 50 -7.56 -3.80 -1.09
C LYS A 50 -7.35 -5.11 -0.32
N LEU A 51 -6.17 -5.29 0.29
CA LEU A 51 -5.84 -6.50 1.07
C LEU A 51 -6.70 -6.61 2.32
N CYS A 52 -6.86 -5.54 3.10
CA CYS A 52 -7.73 -5.56 4.28
C CYS A 52 -9.21 -5.77 3.91
N LYS A 53 -9.67 -5.19 2.79
CA LYS A 53 -11.04 -5.40 2.30
C LYS A 53 -11.35 -6.86 1.96
N GLN A 54 -10.37 -7.63 1.46
CA GLN A 54 -10.54 -9.08 1.25
C GLN A 54 -10.85 -9.82 2.55
N ARG A 55 -10.39 -9.28 3.69
CA ARG A 55 -10.67 -9.77 5.05
C ARG A 55 -11.93 -9.12 5.68
N LYS A 56 -12.68 -8.29 4.93
CA LYS A 56 -13.80 -7.44 5.42
C LYS A 56 -13.38 -6.41 6.48
N GLN A 57 -12.10 -6.09 6.54
CA GLN A 57 -11.49 -5.17 7.48
C GLN A 57 -11.13 -3.84 6.81
N VAL A 58 -10.78 -2.85 7.61
CA VAL A 58 -10.28 -1.55 7.15
C VAL A 58 -8.78 -1.45 7.43
N ALA A 59 -8.04 -0.82 6.51
CA ALA A 59 -6.61 -0.60 6.64
C ALA A 59 -6.36 0.70 7.41
N ILE A 60 -5.62 0.62 8.52
CA ILE A 60 -5.18 1.77 9.31
C ILE A 60 -3.67 1.89 9.18
N LYS A 61 -3.18 3.05 8.74
CA LYS A 61 -1.73 3.30 8.69
C LYS A 61 -1.22 3.50 10.11
N THR A 62 -0.37 2.60 10.59
CA THR A 62 0.17 2.66 11.97
C THR A 62 1.52 3.34 12.03
N ALA A 63 2.35 3.18 11.00
CA ALA A 63 3.66 3.84 10.94
C ALA A 63 4.08 4.12 9.49
N SER A 64 4.96 5.10 9.31
CA SER A 64 5.64 5.35 8.03
C SER A 64 6.96 6.04 8.32
N VAL A 65 8.06 5.39 7.94
CA VAL A 65 9.42 5.89 8.15
C VAL A 65 10.09 6.01 6.79
N CYS A 66 10.57 7.21 6.47
CA CYS A 66 11.12 7.51 5.15
C CYS A 66 12.55 8.06 5.24
N SER A 67 13.38 7.60 4.32
CA SER A 67 14.60 8.26 3.85
C SER A 67 14.29 9.15 2.64
N LEU A 68 15.31 9.79 2.07
CA LEU A 68 15.15 10.59 0.84
C LEU A 68 14.63 9.76 -0.36
N ALA A 69 14.96 8.47 -0.43
CA ALA A 69 14.64 7.64 -1.60
C ALA A 69 13.57 6.58 -1.32
N ARG A 70 13.45 6.11 -0.08
CA ARG A 70 12.64 4.94 0.29
C ARG A 70 11.89 5.13 1.58
N CYS A 71 10.74 4.48 1.69
CA CYS A 71 9.94 4.40 2.90
C CYS A 71 9.62 2.94 3.23
N THR A 72 9.45 2.69 4.52
CA THR A 72 8.74 1.52 5.05
C THR A 72 7.45 2.03 5.67
N THR A 73 6.32 1.49 5.24
CA THR A 73 5.00 1.88 5.73
C THR A 73 4.24 0.67 6.22
N ASP A 74 3.69 0.82 7.42
CA ASP A 74 2.97 -0.23 8.12
C ASP A 74 1.48 0.08 8.19
N TYR A 75 0.68 -0.95 7.97
CA TYR A 75 -0.77 -0.93 8.12
C TYR A 75 -1.24 -2.06 9.02
N GLN A 76 -2.34 -1.81 9.73
CA GLN A 76 -3.14 -2.85 10.38
C GLN A 76 -4.49 -3.00 9.70
N CYS A 77 -4.91 -4.23 9.46
CA CYS A 77 -6.28 -4.56 9.12
C CYS A 77 -7.08 -4.73 10.41
N VAL A 78 -8.07 -3.89 10.63
CA VAL A 78 -8.88 -3.91 11.86
C VAL A 78 -10.35 -4.01 11.51
N ASP A 79 -11.13 -4.52 12.45
CA ASP A 79 -12.58 -4.57 12.27
C ASP A 79 -13.15 -3.14 12.31
N ARG A 80 -14.13 -2.87 11.45
CA ARG A 80 -14.70 -1.52 11.30
C ARG A 80 -15.28 -0.99 12.62
N GLU A 81 -15.78 -1.88 13.46
CA GLU A 81 -16.36 -1.57 14.77
C GLU A 81 -15.32 -1.08 15.77
N GLU A 82 -14.07 -1.56 15.66
CA GLU A 82 -12.95 -1.13 16.51
C GLU A 82 -12.50 0.29 16.16
N VAL A 83 -12.47 0.65 14.87
CA VAL A 83 -12.10 2.01 14.41
C VAL A 83 -13.03 3.09 14.98
N ILE A 84 -14.33 2.80 15.03
CA ILE A 84 -15.33 3.75 15.56
C ILE A 84 -15.12 3.99 17.06
N LYS A 85 -14.62 2.99 17.79
CA LYS A 85 -14.41 3.07 19.23
C LYS A 85 -13.18 3.92 19.59
N ASP A 86 -12.13 3.84 18.80
CA ASP A 86 -10.85 4.51 19.09
C ASP A 86 -10.68 5.85 18.35
N GLY A 87 -11.62 6.23 17.48
CA GLY A 87 -11.66 7.55 16.83
C GLY A 87 -10.53 7.80 15.83
N LEU A 88 -9.97 6.73 15.27
CA LEU A 88 -8.90 6.74 14.25
C LEU A 88 -9.44 7.01 12.84
#